data_AF-A0A914X8E9-F1
#
_entry.id   AF-A0A914X8E9-F1
#
_cell.length_a   1.000
_cell.length_b   1.000
_cell.length_c   1.000
_cell.angle_alpha   90.00
_cell.angle_beta   90.00
_cell.angle_gamma   90.00
#
_symmetry.space_group_name_H-M   'P 1'
#
loop_
_entity.id
_entity.type
_entity.pdbx_description
1 polymer ?
#
loop_
_entity_poly.entity_id
_entity_poly.type
_entity_poly.pdbx_seq_one_letter_code
_entity_poly.pdbx_strand_id
1 'polypeptide(L)'
;MRAAIVTVLLLSFGSTPSARKITGPISPHFQRWLRANGYGSNDFIRRDLGSRGSFGGKIYENQKIMNQPVVFVHGNSDQALQKDAVSIYQTGWDRTAAFFMKEGYTAAELYATTWGPAETDQALYQSYKCEYVLRIRRFIEAVLAYTKAPKIDIIGHSMGVALSRRAVKGGSECNLGAALSDRVDTLLGLAGVNYGLCTCQYATTTATCNARDGFFPGQCGSETVCVFTEEDCVQTHYATFLQNLNNDPTKEGDNVFAFWSNDDEVLGQGSMAFGKVTARIPNMNGFKMYNSLDHMGVKDKTGADQLKAVRDHLIDPTDLLRGGLPEDLPRNGSRVPTRSLPDTSSLFSSSLQSINAHWKNVFNGR
;
A
#
# COMPACT_ATOMS: atom_id res chain seq x y z
N MET A 1 20.95 56.87 47.26
CA MET A 1 21.44 55.70 46.49
C MET A 1 20.23 54.89 46.04
N ARG A 2 19.99 54.75 44.73
CA ARG A 2 18.87 53.97 44.19
C ARG A 2 19.33 52.52 44.01
N ALA A 3 18.69 51.57 44.67
CA ALA A 3 18.94 50.15 44.48
C ALA A 3 18.24 49.66 43.20
N ALA A 4 19.00 49.13 42.25
CA ALA A 4 18.48 48.50 41.05
C ALA A 4 18.09 47.05 41.36
N ILE A 5 16.82 46.70 41.17
CA ILE A 5 16.34 45.31 41.25
C ILE A 5 16.57 44.68 39.88
N VAL A 6 17.53 43.75 39.82
CA VAL A 6 17.77 42.91 38.64
C VAL A 6 16.81 41.72 38.70
N THR A 7 15.80 41.72 37.82
CA THR A 7 14.91 40.57 37.65
C THR A 7 15.58 39.58 36.70
N VAL A 8 16.02 38.44 37.23
CA VAL A 8 16.56 37.34 36.43
C VAL A 8 15.38 36.56 35.84
N LEU A 9 15.14 36.72 34.54
CA LEU A 9 14.18 35.90 33.79
C LEU A 9 14.81 34.52 33.56
N LEU A 10 14.36 33.51 34.31
CA LEU A 10 14.69 32.11 34.06
C LEU A 10 13.95 31.63 32.81
N LEU A 11 14.64 31.66 31.67
CA LEU A 11 14.21 30.99 30.44
C LEU A 11 14.25 29.47 30.70
N SER A 12 13.09 28.89 30.97
CA SER A 12 12.90 27.45 30.99
C SER A 12 13.00 26.95 29.54
N PHE A 13 14.13 26.32 29.20
CA PHE A 13 14.24 25.53 27.97
C PHE A 13 13.30 24.34 28.09
N GLY A 14 12.08 24.48 27.57
CA GLY A 14 11.19 23.35 27.35
C GLY A 14 11.86 22.37 26.40
N SER A 15 12.14 21.16 26.87
CA SER A 15 12.53 20.07 25.99
C SER A 15 11.42 19.87 24.96
N THR A 16 11.75 20.02 23.68
CA THR A 16 10.85 19.60 22.59
C THR A 16 10.46 18.15 22.85
N PRO A 17 9.15 17.81 22.94
CA PRO A 17 8.75 16.43 23.11
C PRO A 17 9.35 15.61 21.97
N SER A 18 10.19 14.64 22.31
CA SER A 18 10.64 13.64 21.34
C SER A 18 9.39 13.06 20.69
N ALA A 19 9.32 13.09 19.35
CA ALA A 19 8.18 12.54 18.62
C ALA A 19 7.95 11.11 19.11
N ARG A 20 6.78 10.84 19.69
CA ARG A 20 6.48 9.50 20.21
C ARG A 20 6.55 8.52 19.05
N LYS A 21 7.57 7.66 19.07
CA LYS A 21 7.73 6.59 18.08
C LYS A 21 6.64 5.54 18.33
N ILE A 22 5.99 5.08 17.27
CA ILE A 22 5.11 3.91 17.35
C ILE A 22 5.96 2.68 17.73
N THR A 23 5.44 1.84 18.63
CA THR A 23 6.14 0.64 19.08
C THR A 23 5.23 -0.56 19.02
N GLY A 24 5.78 -1.70 18.62
CA GLY A 24 5.10 -2.99 18.65
C GLY A 24 5.56 -3.90 19.81
N PRO A 25 4.93 -5.08 19.95
CA PRO A 25 3.77 -5.55 19.20
C PRO A 25 2.49 -4.76 19.58
N ILE A 26 1.32 -5.13 19.02
CA ILE A 26 0.02 -4.65 19.51
C ILE A 26 -0.06 -4.68 21.05
N SER A 27 -0.71 -3.69 21.65
CA SER A 27 -0.65 -3.43 23.09
C SER A 27 -1.16 -4.63 23.90
N PRO A 28 -0.65 -4.86 25.14
CA PRO A 28 -1.16 -5.92 26.00
C PRO A 28 -2.68 -5.87 26.21
N HIS A 29 -3.26 -4.67 26.19
CA HIS A 29 -4.70 -4.49 26.26
C HIS A 29 -5.40 -5.08 25.04
N PHE A 30 -4.96 -4.73 23.83
CA PHE A 30 -5.59 -5.25 22.63
C PHE A 30 -5.37 -6.76 22.51
N GLN A 31 -4.19 -7.27 22.89
CA GLN A 31 -3.93 -8.71 22.96
C GLN A 31 -4.89 -9.47 23.89
N ARG A 32 -5.19 -8.93 25.08
CA ARG A 32 -6.18 -9.53 26.00
C ARG A 32 -7.56 -9.52 25.38
N TRP A 33 -7.96 -8.41 24.76
CA TRP A 33 -9.24 -8.28 24.09
C TRP A 33 -9.38 -9.27 22.93
N LEU A 34 -8.36 -9.41 22.06
CA LEU A 34 -8.36 -10.36 20.95
C LEU A 34 -8.58 -11.81 21.42
N ARG A 35 -7.88 -12.22 22.50
CA ARG A 35 -8.06 -13.56 23.09
C ARG A 35 -9.47 -13.76 23.62
N ALA A 36 -10.04 -12.75 24.28
CA ALA A 36 -11.38 -12.82 24.85
C ALA A 36 -12.51 -12.78 23.78
N ASN A 37 -12.21 -12.34 22.55
CA ASN A 37 -13.21 -12.12 21.50
C ASN A 37 -13.00 -13.01 20.26
N GLY A 38 -12.40 -14.21 20.42
CA GLY A 38 -12.32 -15.21 19.35
C GLY A 38 -11.27 -14.94 18.26
N TYR A 39 -10.35 -13.99 18.49
CA TYR A 39 -9.24 -13.68 17.58
C TYR A 39 -7.90 -14.31 18.02
N GLY A 40 -7.90 -15.14 19.06
CA GLY A 40 -6.67 -15.73 19.62
C GLY A 40 -5.88 -16.58 18.63
N SER A 41 -6.54 -17.27 17.70
CA SER A 41 -5.91 -18.12 16.69
C SER A 41 -5.39 -17.37 15.47
N ASN A 42 -5.71 -16.08 15.32
CA ASN A 42 -5.27 -15.28 14.17
C ASN A 42 -3.80 -14.84 14.23
N ASP A 43 -3.18 -14.93 15.41
CA ASP A 43 -1.79 -14.55 15.65
C ASP A 43 -1.44 -13.12 15.18
N PHE A 44 -2.34 -12.14 15.36
CA PHE A 44 -2.06 -10.75 14.96
C PHE A 44 -0.87 -10.10 15.66
N ILE A 45 -0.39 -10.71 16.76
CA ILE A 45 0.80 -10.26 17.49
C ILE A 45 2.05 -10.42 16.63
N ARG A 46 2.14 -11.51 15.84
CA ARG A 46 3.33 -11.90 15.07
C ARG A 46 4.57 -11.99 15.95
N ARG A 47 4.50 -12.86 16.96
CA ARG A 47 5.60 -13.04 17.94
C ARG A 47 6.89 -13.49 17.28
N ASP A 48 6.80 -14.21 16.16
CA ASP A 48 7.92 -14.60 15.32
C ASP A 48 8.74 -13.41 14.81
N LEU A 49 8.13 -12.22 14.67
CA LEU A 49 8.77 -10.97 14.26
C LEU A 49 9.08 -10.01 15.43
N GLY A 50 8.84 -10.45 16.67
CA GLY A 50 9.08 -9.64 17.86
C GLY A 50 8.29 -8.33 17.87
N SER A 51 8.95 -7.22 18.24
CA SER A 51 8.33 -5.89 18.33
C SER A 51 7.98 -5.28 16.97
N ARG A 52 8.38 -5.91 15.86
CA ARG A 52 8.18 -5.38 14.50
C ARG A 52 6.98 -5.98 13.77
N GLY A 53 6.43 -7.06 14.31
CA GLY A 53 5.37 -7.82 13.64
C GLY A 53 4.00 -7.14 13.62
N SER A 54 3.74 -6.22 14.56
CA SER A 54 2.45 -5.54 14.69
C SER A 54 2.54 -4.29 15.56
N PHE A 55 1.54 -3.41 15.50
CA PHE A 55 1.37 -2.33 16.47
C PHE A 55 -0.10 -1.92 16.58
N GLY A 56 -0.43 -1.23 17.67
CA GLY A 56 -1.74 -0.64 17.88
C GLY A 56 -2.44 -1.12 19.15
N GLY A 57 -3.42 -0.35 19.59
CA GLY A 57 -4.26 -0.67 20.74
C GLY A 57 -4.12 0.31 21.89
N LYS A 58 -5.13 0.34 22.76
CA LYS A 58 -5.14 1.22 23.94
C LYS A 58 -4.03 0.84 24.91
N ILE A 59 -3.52 1.83 25.63
CA ILE A 59 -2.54 1.66 26.71
C ILE A 59 -3.28 1.34 28.03
N TYR A 60 -4.49 1.86 28.21
CA TYR A 60 -5.35 1.65 29.38
C TYR A 60 -6.84 1.62 28.97
N GLU A 61 -7.69 1.01 29.80
CA GLU A 61 -9.09 0.65 29.48
C GLU A 61 -9.92 1.82 28.92
N ASN A 62 -9.85 2.96 29.60
CA ASN A 62 -10.66 4.13 29.31
C ASN A 62 -9.96 5.15 28.41
N GLN A 63 -8.91 4.74 27.69
CA GLN A 63 -8.28 5.62 26.70
C GLN A 63 -9.30 5.96 25.61
N LYS A 64 -9.52 7.25 25.41
CA LYS A 64 -10.42 7.77 24.38
C LYS A 64 -9.77 7.64 23.00
N ILE A 65 -10.59 7.27 22.02
CA ILE A 65 -10.30 7.30 20.60
C ILE A 65 -10.91 8.60 20.09
N MET A 66 -10.07 9.53 19.63
CA MET A 66 -10.46 10.88 19.23
C MET A 66 -10.54 11.02 17.70
N ASN A 67 -9.67 10.29 17.00
CA ASN A 67 -9.64 10.20 15.56
C ASN A 67 -10.20 8.86 15.09
N GLN A 68 -10.62 8.81 13.82
CA GLN A 68 -10.98 7.55 13.19
C GLN A 68 -9.77 6.60 13.16
N PRO A 69 -9.94 5.31 13.53
CA PRO A 69 -8.81 4.39 13.52
C PRO A 69 -8.32 4.11 12.10
N VAL A 70 -7.01 4.00 11.94
CA VAL A 70 -6.34 3.73 10.66
C VAL A 70 -5.70 2.35 10.72
N VAL A 71 -6.02 1.51 9.73
CA VAL A 71 -5.43 0.18 9.53
C VAL A 71 -4.44 0.24 8.37
N PHE A 72 -3.19 -0.09 8.64
CA PHE A 72 -2.12 -0.12 7.65
C PHE A 72 -1.87 -1.54 7.14
N VAL A 73 -1.77 -1.70 5.81
CA VAL A 73 -1.56 -2.99 5.14
C VAL A 73 -0.36 -2.91 4.21
N HIS A 74 0.76 -3.48 4.65
CA HIS A 74 2.05 -3.39 3.97
C HIS A 74 2.10 -4.14 2.62
N GLY A 75 3.13 -3.84 1.83
CA GLY A 75 3.42 -4.49 0.55
C GLY A 75 4.02 -5.89 0.65
N ASN A 76 4.30 -6.51 -0.50
CA ASN A 76 4.88 -7.86 -0.56
C ASN A 76 6.21 -7.91 0.22
N SER A 77 6.36 -8.89 1.11
CA SER A 77 7.57 -9.10 1.93
C SER A 77 8.00 -7.97 2.90
N ASP A 78 7.25 -6.87 2.99
CA ASP A 78 7.41 -5.85 4.04
C ASP A 78 6.74 -6.32 5.36
N GLN A 79 6.64 -5.45 6.36
CA GLN A 79 6.06 -5.77 7.66
C GLN A 79 5.47 -4.53 8.36
N ALA A 80 4.90 -4.72 9.55
CA ALA A 80 4.26 -3.63 10.27
C ALA A 80 5.25 -2.51 10.67
N LEU A 81 6.44 -2.85 11.16
CA LEU A 81 7.49 -1.88 11.50
C LEU A 81 8.85 -2.31 10.93
N GLN A 82 9.70 -1.33 10.65
CA GLN A 82 11.00 -1.47 9.99
C GLN A 82 11.84 -2.62 10.53
N LYS A 83 12.40 -3.47 9.64
CA LYS A 83 13.27 -4.61 10.02
C LYS A 83 14.53 -4.16 10.75
N ASP A 84 15.26 -3.28 10.07
CA ASP A 84 16.53 -2.70 10.44
C ASP A 84 16.76 -1.43 9.61
N ALA A 85 17.78 -0.65 9.98
CA ALA A 85 18.04 0.66 9.36
C ALA A 85 18.55 0.58 7.91
N VAL A 86 18.98 -0.59 7.45
CA VAL A 86 19.59 -0.77 6.11
C VAL A 86 18.63 -1.37 5.09
N SER A 87 17.55 -2.02 5.54
CA SER A 87 16.54 -2.58 4.66
C SER A 87 15.73 -1.49 3.98
N ILE A 88 15.86 -1.42 2.66
CA ILE A 88 15.19 -0.42 1.81
C ILE A 88 13.78 -0.83 1.40
N TYR A 89 13.45 -2.12 1.38
CA TYR A 89 12.11 -2.65 1.03
C TYR A 89 11.32 -3.18 2.24
N GLN A 90 11.90 -3.15 3.44
CA GLN A 90 11.20 -3.55 4.69
C GLN A 90 11.18 -2.40 5.69
N THR A 91 10.71 -1.25 5.23
CA THR A 91 10.69 0.00 6.01
C THR A 91 9.49 0.11 6.94
N GLY A 92 8.48 -0.77 6.79
CA GLY A 92 7.27 -0.78 7.60
C GLY A 92 6.54 0.57 7.65
N TRP A 93 5.72 0.80 8.68
CA TRP A 93 4.91 2.02 8.79
C TRP A 93 5.52 3.07 9.74
N ASP A 94 6.79 2.93 10.14
CA ASP A 94 7.44 3.81 11.12
C ASP A 94 7.29 5.29 10.77
N ARG A 95 7.55 5.67 9.51
CA ARG A 95 7.54 7.08 9.06
C ARG A 95 6.14 7.65 9.01
N THR A 96 5.19 6.93 8.39
CA THR A 96 3.79 7.33 8.32
C THR A 96 3.17 7.42 9.72
N ALA A 97 3.36 6.40 10.56
CA ALA A 97 2.81 6.39 11.91
C ALA A 97 3.42 7.51 12.77
N ALA A 98 4.73 7.76 12.67
CA ALA A 98 5.36 8.89 13.36
C ALA A 98 4.79 10.24 12.90
N PHE A 99 4.50 10.40 11.60
CA PHE A 99 3.84 11.58 11.07
C PHE A 99 2.42 11.74 11.65
N PHE A 100 1.59 10.69 11.61
CA PHE A 100 0.23 10.73 12.16
C PHE A 100 0.25 11.05 13.66
N MET A 101 1.20 10.47 14.42
CA MET A 101 1.35 10.74 15.84
C MET A 101 1.79 12.17 16.14
N LYS A 102 2.62 12.77 15.28
CA LYS A 102 2.96 14.20 15.34
C LYS A 102 1.73 15.08 15.12
N GLU A 103 0.81 14.65 14.28
CA GLU A 103 -0.44 15.35 13.94
C GLU A 103 -1.63 14.96 14.85
N GLY A 104 -1.36 14.39 16.02
CA GLY A 104 -2.36 14.20 17.08
C GLY A 104 -2.99 12.81 17.16
N TYR A 105 -2.58 11.86 16.32
CA TYR A 105 -2.97 10.45 16.50
C TYR A 105 -2.20 9.80 17.64
N THR A 106 -2.76 8.73 18.18
CA THR A 106 -2.16 7.89 19.21
C THR A 106 -2.03 6.45 18.73
N ALA A 107 -1.21 5.65 19.43
CA ALA A 107 -1.14 4.21 19.17
C ALA A 107 -2.49 3.48 19.34
N ALA A 108 -3.46 4.10 20.02
CA ALA A 108 -4.82 3.55 20.14
C ALA A 108 -5.66 3.78 18.88
N GLU A 109 -5.17 4.56 17.91
CA GLU A 109 -5.85 4.89 16.65
C GLU A 109 -5.10 4.36 15.42
N LEU A 110 -3.88 3.84 15.58
CA LEU A 110 -3.03 3.36 14.48
C LEU A 110 -2.78 1.87 14.65
N TYR A 111 -3.10 1.07 13.62
CA TYR A 111 -3.10 -0.39 13.71
C TYR A 111 -2.41 -1.04 12.50
N ALA A 112 -1.54 -2.00 12.75
CA ALA A 112 -1.03 -2.88 11.70
C ALA A 112 -0.70 -4.26 12.26
N THR A 113 -0.85 -5.28 11.41
CA THR A 113 -0.31 -6.62 11.63
C THR A 113 0.35 -7.09 10.35
N THR A 114 1.48 -7.78 10.47
CA THR A 114 2.16 -8.33 9.30
C THR A 114 1.37 -9.54 8.79
N TRP A 115 0.85 -9.44 7.56
CA TRP A 115 -0.11 -10.41 7.03
C TRP A 115 0.54 -11.68 6.46
N GLY A 116 1.81 -11.61 6.05
CA GLY A 116 2.53 -12.69 5.38
C GLY A 116 3.97 -12.83 5.86
N PRO A 117 4.81 -13.57 5.12
CA PRO A 117 6.24 -13.66 5.37
C PRO A 117 6.90 -12.28 5.26
N ALA A 118 7.69 -11.88 6.26
CA ALA A 118 8.38 -10.58 6.31
C ALA A 118 9.84 -10.73 5.88
N GLU A 119 10.07 -11.33 4.72
CA GLU A 119 11.40 -11.64 4.21
C GLU A 119 11.47 -11.33 2.71
N THR A 120 12.44 -10.51 2.30
CA THR A 120 12.56 -10.01 0.91
C THR A 120 12.81 -11.15 -0.08
N ASP A 121 13.58 -12.16 0.30
CA ASP A 121 13.83 -13.35 -0.52
C ASP A 121 12.56 -14.18 -0.79
N GLN A 122 11.51 -13.97 -0.02
CA GLN A 122 10.21 -14.63 -0.19
C GLN A 122 9.31 -13.95 -1.24
N ALA A 123 9.67 -12.78 -1.77
CA ALA A 123 8.79 -11.95 -2.59
C ALA A 123 8.28 -12.68 -3.86
N LEU A 124 9.14 -13.48 -4.50
CA LEU A 124 8.80 -14.27 -5.69
C LEU A 124 7.85 -15.44 -5.42
N TYR A 125 7.70 -15.84 -4.15
CA TYR A 125 6.87 -16.97 -3.70
C TYR A 125 5.52 -16.53 -3.12
N GLN A 126 5.28 -15.23 -3.01
CA GLN A 126 4.00 -14.70 -2.53
C GLN A 126 3.03 -14.51 -3.69
N SER A 127 1.75 -14.67 -3.41
CA SER A 127 0.64 -14.38 -4.33
C SER A 127 -0.59 -13.98 -3.49
N TYR A 128 -1.68 -13.55 -4.12
CA TYR A 128 -2.92 -13.11 -3.46
C TYR A 128 -3.71 -14.27 -2.86
N LYS A 129 -3.12 -14.96 -1.88
CA LYS A 129 -3.72 -16.14 -1.24
C LYS A 129 -4.87 -15.74 -0.32
N CYS A 130 -5.90 -16.58 -0.26
CA CYS A 130 -7.02 -16.42 0.66
C CYS A 130 -6.58 -16.27 2.12
N GLU A 131 -5.50 -16.94 2.55
CA GLU A 131 -4.98 -16.81 3.91
C GLU A 131 -4.58 -15.37 4.27
N TYR A 132 -3.98 -14.62 3.34
CA TYR A 132 -3.55 -13.24 3.57
C TYR A 132 -4.75 -12.30 3.58
N VAL A 133 -5.67 -12.47 2.63
CA VAL A 133 -6.91 -11.69 2.56
C VAL A 133 -7.76 -11.92 3.82
N LEU A 134 -7.94 -13.17 4.25
CA LEU A 134 -8.71 -13.51 5.44
C LEU A 134 -8.06 -12.95 6.71
N ARG A 135 -6.72 -12.96 6.79
CA ARG A 135 -6.00 -12.36 7.92
C ARG A 135 -6.23 -10.86 8.00
N ILE A 136 -6.14 -10.15 6.89
CA ILE A 136 -6.41 -8.70 6.81
C ILE A 136 -7.88 -8.42 7.16
N ARG A 137 -8.81 -9.17 6.57
CA ARG A 137 -10.25 -9.09 6.86
C ARG A 137 -10.53 -9.18 8.35
N ARG A 138 -10.04 -10.23 9.00
CA ARG A 138 -10.27 -10.46 10.42
C ARG A 138 -9.58 -9.42 11.30
N PHE A 139 -8.46 -8.85 10.85
CA PHE A 139 -7.81 -7.76 11.57
C PHE A 139 -8.64 -6.46 11.52
N ILE A 140 -9.19 -6.12 10.35
CA ILE A 140 -10.11 -4.98 10.18
C ILE A 140 -11.33 -5.13 11.09
N GLU A 141 -11.98 -6.30 11.09
CA GLU A 141 -13.13 -6.59 11.94
C GLU A 141 -12.77 -6.48 13.44
N ALA A 142 -11.60 -6.97 13.83
CA ALA A 142 -11.11 -6.85 15.20
C ALA A 142 -10.88 -5.38 15.61
N VAL A 143 -10.30 -4.55 14.74
CA VAL A 143 -10.06 -3.13 15.01
C VAL A 143 -11.39 -2.38 15.13
N LEU A 144 -12.33 -2.59 14.20
CA LEU A 144 -13.68 -2.02 14.27
C LEU A 144 -14.39 -2.37 15.59
N ALA A 145 -14.37 -3.66 15.98
CA ALA A 145 -15.02 -4.13 17.19
C ALA A 145 -14.32 -3.64 18.47
N TYR A 146 -12.99 -3.59 18.48
CA TYR A 146 -12.19 -3.16 19.64
C TYR A 146 -12.32 -1.67 19.92
N THR A 147 -12.22 -0.85 18.88
CA THR A 147 -12.30 0.61 18.97
C THR A 147 -13.74 1.09 19.14
N LYS A 148 -14.71 0.29 18.68
CA LYS A 148 -16.13 0.64 18.56
C LYS A 148 -16.35 1.84 17.63
N ALA A 149 -15.39 2.13 16.76
CA ALA A 149 -15.53 3.20 15.80
C ALA A 149 -16.61 2.85 14.76
N PRO A 150 -17.43 3.83 14.33
CA PRO A 150 -18.42 3.60 13.30
C PRO A 150 -17.77 3.20 11.98
N LYS A 151 -16.65 3.83 11.61
CA LYS A 151 -15.84 3.49 10.44
C LYS A 151 -14.35 3.49 10.79
N ILE A 152 -13.53 2.99 9.86
CA ILE A 152 -12.07 3.07 9.89
C ILE A 152 -11.55 3.58 8.55
N ASP A 153 -10.29 4.01 8.55
CA ASP A 153 -9.51 4.22 7.34
C ASP A 153 -8.56 3.06 7.10
N ILE A 154 -8.28 2.76 5.84
CA ILE A 154 -7.34 1.74 5.42
C ILE A 154 -6.31 2.35 4.49
N ILE A 155 -5.03 2.19 4.83
CA ILE A 155 -3.91 2.59 3.98
C ILE A 155 -3.16 1.34 3.55
N GLY A 156 -3.29 0.98 2.28
CA GLY A 156 -2.59 -0.15 1.68
C GLY A 156 -1.38 0.31 0.87
N HIS A 157 -0.30 -0.47 0.88
CA HIS A 157 0.86 -0.24 0.01
C HIS A 157 1.12 -1.44 -0.90
N SER A 158 1.47 -1.18 -2.16
CA SER A 158 1.87 -2.23 -3.11
C SER A 158 0.83 -3.35 -3.21
N MET A 159 1.25 -4.61 -3.01
CA MET A 159 0.37 -5.78 -2.91
C MET A 159 -0.74 -5.63 -1.86
N GLY A 160 -0.46 -4.93 -0.76
CA GLY A 160 -1.40 -4.65 0.32
C GLY A 160 -2.63 -3.88 -0.13
N VAL A 161 -2.56 -3.12 -1.24
CA VAL A 161 -3.73 -2.42 -1.80
C VAL A 161 -4.77 -3.42 -2.28
N ALA A 162 -4.42 -4.32 -3.19
CA ALA A 162 -5.36 -5.30 -3.73
C ALA A 162 -5.85 -6.29 -2.66
N LEU A 163 -4.98 -6.69 -1.72
CA LEU A 163 -5.39 -7.50 -0.57
C LEU A 163 -6.43 -6.80 0.31
N SER A 164 -6.23 -5.50 0.60
CA SER A 164 -7.17 -4.69 1.38
C SER A 164 -8.51 -4.53 0.67
N ARG A 165 -8.48 -4.21 -0.63
CA ARG A 165 -9.69 -4.10 -1.46
C ARG A 165 -10.49 -5.39 -1.41
N ARG A 166 -9.84 -6.55 -1.62
CA ARG A 166 -10.49 -7.87 -1.55
C ARG A 166 -11.10 -8.14 -0.17
N ALA A 167 -10.38 -7.81 0.90
CA ALA A 167 -10.85 -7.97 2.27
C ALA A 167 -12.08 -7.09 2.56
N VAL A 168 -12.13 -5.86 2.04
CA VAL A 168 -13.29 -4.97 2.21
C VAL A 168 -14.48 -5.45 1.40
N LYS A 169 -14.31 -5.77 0.10
CA LYS A 169 -15.44 -6.18 -0.75
C LYS A 169 -16.13 -7.45 -0.29
N GLY A 170 -15.44 -8.32 0.45
CA GLY A 170 -16.05 -9.52 1.02
C GLY A 170 -16.47 -10.54 -0.05
N GLY A 171 -17.51 -11.31 0.17
CA GLY A 171 -17.99 -12.35 -0.74
C GLY A 171 -17.62 -13.77 -0.32
N SER A 172 -18.13 -14.73 -1.07
CA SER A 172 -18.01 -16.17 -0.78
C SER A 172 -16.64 -16.74 -1.09
N GLU A 173 -15.95 -16.22 -2.11
CA GLU A 173 -14.55 -16.59 -2.35
C GLU A 173 -13.70 -16.17 -1.14
N CYS A 174 -12.89 -17.11 -0.64
CA CYS A 174 -12.16 -17.04 0.63
C CYS A 174 -13.03 -16.92 1.91
N ASN A 175 -14.36 -17.10 1.82
CA ASN A 175 -15.31 -17.01 2.94
C ASN A 175 -15.20 -15.69 3.73
N LEU A 176 -15.15 -14.56 3.03
CA LEU A 176 -14.91 -13.25 3.63
C LEU A 176 -16.17 -12.60 4.22
N GLY A 177 -17.35 -13.16 3.96
CA GLY A 177 -18.63 -12.68 4.49
C GLY A 177 -19.14 -11.44 3.74
N ALA A 178 -20.02 -10.66 4.37
CA ALA A 178 -20.56 -9.46 3.74
C ALA A 178 -19.48 -8.38 3.49
N ALA A 179 -19.72 -7.50 2.53
CA ALA A 179 -18.86 -6.35 2.30
C ALA A 179 -18.75 -5.48 3.57
N LEU A 180 -17.58 -4.87 3.75
CA LEU A 180 -17.22 -3.99 4.84
C LEU A 180 -17.32 -2.51 4.44
N SER A 181 -17.81 -2.22 3.24
CA SER A 181 -17.85 -0.90 2.62
C SER A 181 -18.46 0.16 3.53
N ASP A 182 -19.60 -0.14 4.16
CA ASP A 182 -20.28 0.79 5.08
C ASP A 182 -19.52 1.04 6.40
N ARG A 183 -18.45 0.29 6.63
CA ARG A 183 -17.57 0.39 7.80
C ARG A 183 -16.18 0.93 7.45
N VAL A 184 -15.93 1.27 6.19
CA VAL A 184 -14.70 1.90 5.73
C VAL A 184 -15.04 3.30 5.24
N ASP A 185 -14.43 4.30 5.85
CA ASP A 185 -14.58 5.69 5.43
C ASP A 185 -13.65 5.95 4.24
N THR A 186 -12.34 5.82 4.43
CA THR A 186 -11.37 5.97 3.35
C THR A 186 -10.53 4.71 3.12
N LEU A 187 -10.42 4.27 1.86
CA LEU A 187 -9.35 3.38 1.42
C LEU A 187 -8.36 4.15 0.54
N LEU A 188 -7.12 4.25 1.01
CA LEU A 188 -6.01 4.87 0.29
C LEU A 188 -5.02 3.80 -0.17
N GLY A 189 -4.84 3.67 -1.49
CA GLY A 189 -3.81 2.82 -2.08
C GLY A 189 -2.53 3.61 -2.37
N LEU A 190 -1.38 3.08 -1.96
CA LEU A 190 -0.05 3.65 -2.22
C LEU A 190 0.73 2.70 -3.11
N ALA A 191 1.12 3.15 -4.31
CA ALA A 191 1.84 2.34 -5.30
C ALA A 191 1.21 0.96 -5.52
N GLY A 192 -0.13 0.90 -5.59
CA GLY A 192 -0.87 -0.36 -5.66
C GLY A 192 -0.64 -1.14 -6.95
N VAL A 193 -0.83 -2.46 -6.91
CA VAL A 193 -0.80 -3.31 -8.11
C VAL A 193 -2.20 -3.84 -8.38
N ASN A 194 -3.04 -3.05 -9.05
CA ASN A 194 -4.43 -3.42 -9.35
C ASN A 194 -4.62 -4.00 -10.75
N TYR A 195 -3.65 -3.80 -11.65
CA TYR A 195 -3.70 -4.26 -13.04
C TYR A 195 -2.48 -5.10 -13.44
N GLY A 196 -1.78 -5.65 -12.45
CA GLY A 196 -0.57 -6.45 -12.64
C GLY A 196 0.70 -5.61 -12.81
N LEU A 197 1.84 -6.29 -12.92
CA LEU A 197 3.15 -5.69 -13.13
C LEU A 197 3.65 -6.06 -14.52
N CYS A 198 4.16 -5.09 -15.26
CA CYS A 198 4.65 -5.37 -16.59
C CYS A 198 5.85 -6.35 -16.59
N THR A 199 6.69 -6.27 -15.56
CA THR A 199 7.78 -7.23 -15.31
C THR A 199 7.31 -8.68 -15.15
N CYS A 200 6.04 -8.89 -14.77
CA CYS A 200 5.45 -10.22 -14.64
C CYS A 200 4.95 -10.82 -15.96
N GLN A 201 4.98 -10.09 -17.08
CA GLN A 201 4.60 -10.61 -18.39
C GLN A 201 5.41 -11.86 -18.77
N TYR A 202 6.69 -11.90 -18.41
CA TYR A 202 7.64 -12.96 -18.79
C TYR A 202 8.08 -13.86 -17.62
N ALA A 203 7.53 -13.66 -16.43
CA ALA A 203 7.94 -14.35 -15.20
C ALA A 203 6.84 -15.25 -14.61
N THR A 204 5.89 -15.69 -15.43
CA THR A 204 4.66 -16.40 -15.04
C THR A 204 4.88 -17.73 -14.32
N THR A 205 6.09 -18.29 -14.37
CA THR A 205 6.49 -19.49 -13.64
C THR A 205 6.71 -19.25 -12.14
N THR A 206 6.87 -17.99 -11.72
CA THR A 206 6.97 -17.62 -10.30
C THR A 206 5.57 -17.48 -9.69
N ALA A 207 5.43 -17.75 -8.39
CA ALA A 207 4.14 -17.59 -7.72
C ALA A 207 3.68 -16.12 -7.76
N THR A 208 4.60 -15.16 -7.65
CA THR A 208 4.27 -13.73 -7.65
C THR A 208 3.73 -13.22 -8.98
N CYS A 209 4.12 -13.82 -10.10
CA CYS A 209 3.72 -13.35 -11.44
C CYS A 209 2.72 -14.27 -12.15
N ASN A 210 2.14 -15.26 -11.46
CA ASN A 210 1.23 -16.20 -12.09
C ASN A 210 -0.12 -15.54 -12.50
N ALA A 211 -0.80 -16.15 -13.47
CA ALA A 211 -2.05 -15.62 -14.07
C ALA A 211 -3.34 -15.88 -13.26
N ARG A 212 -3.26 -16.62 -12.15
CA ARG A 212 -4.40 -16.91 -11.29
C ARG A 212 -4.50 -15.89 -10.16
N ASP A 213 -3.47 -15.84 -9.31
CA ASP A 213 -3.46 -15.04 -8.09
C ASP A 213 -2.14 -14.25 -7.92
N GLY A 214 -1.35 -14.08 -9.00
CA GLY A 214 -0.17 -13.22 -9.01
C GLY A 214 -0.42 -11.84 -9.63
N PHE A 215 0.65 -11.21 -10.11
CA PHE A 215 0.65 -9.91 -10.75
C PHE A 215 0.73 -9.98 -12.29
N PHE A 216 0.28 -11.09 -12.90
CA PHE A 216 0.29 -11.20 -14.36
C PHE A 216 -0.47 -10.03 -15.00
N PRO A 217 0.16 -9.24 -15.90
CA PRO A 217 -0.44 -8.04 -16.47
C PRO A 217 -1.42 -8.35 -17.61
N GLY A 218 -1.58 -9.60 -18.01
CA GLY A 218 -2.53 -9.97 -19.05
C GLY A 218 -2.03 -9.69 -20.45
N GLN A 219 -2.95 -9.26 -21.30
CA GLN A 219 -2.75 -9.04 -22.73
C GLN A 219 -3.56 -7.82 -23.20
N CYS A 220 -3.17 -7.25 -24.34
CA CYS A 220 -3.88 -6.11 -24.93
C CYS A 220 -3.72 -6.14 -26.46
N GLY A 221 -4.77 -6.53 -27.18
CA GLY A 221 -4.71 -6.62 -28.65
C GLY A 221 -3.52 -7.44 -29.16
N SER A 222 -2.78 -6.88 -30.11
CA SER A 222 -1.52 -7.44 -30.64
C SER A 222 -0.27 -6.93 -29.91
N GLU A 223 -0.42 -6.19 -28.81
CA GLU A 223 0.71 -5.62 -28.09
C GLU A 223 1.59 -6.70 -27.49
N THR A 224 2.88 -6.62 -27.82
CA THR A 224 3.87 -7.59 -27.34
C THR A 224 4.53 -7.14 -26.04
N VAL A 225 4.52 -5.84 -25.71
CA VAL A 225 5.18 -5.31 -24.51
C VAL A 225 4.18 -4.49 -23.71
N CYS A 226 3.93 -4.89 -22.46
CA CYS A 226 2.92 -4.25 -21.60
C CYS A 226 3.20 -2.79 -21.21
N VAL A 227 4.38 -2.23 -21.45
CA VAL A 227 4.63 -0.81 -21.16
C VAL A 227 3.93 0.09 -22.18
N PHE A 228 3.86 -0.35 -23.43
CA PHE A 228 3.38 0.43 -24.56
C PHE A 228 1.98 -0.01 -24.98
N THR A 229 1.21 0.93 -25.50
CA THR A 229 -0.05 0.68 -26.22
C THR A 229 -0.07 1.62 -27.40
N GLU A 230 0.08 1.08 -28.61
CA GLU A 230 -0.04 1.83 -29.86
C GLU A 230 -1.50 2.02 -30.28
N GLU A 231 -2.40 1.17 -29.77
CA GLU A 231 -3.85 1.22 -30.01
C GLU A 231 -4.65 1.41 -28.71
N ASP A 232 -5.89 1.91 -28.86
CA ASP A 232 -6.91 1.91 -27.79
C ASP A 232 -7.31 0.48 -27.45
N CYS A 233 -6.45 -0.23 -26.72
CA CYS A 233 -6.65 -1.62 -26.38
C CYS A 233 -7.16 -1.76 -24.93
N VAL A 234 -8.17 -2.62 -24.75
CA VAL A 234 -8.65 -2.97 -23.41
C VAL A 234 -7.77 -4.09 -22.87
N GLN A 235 -7.03 -3.81 -21.81
CA GLN A 235 -6.31 -4.84 -21.07
C GLN A 235 -7.27 -5.96 -20.64
N THR A 236 -6.99 -7.19 -21.05
CA THR A 236 -7.76 -8.39 -20.75
C THR A 236 -6.86 -9.50 -20.22
N HIS A 237 -7.47 -10.54 -19.63
CA HIS A 237 -6.77 -11.76 -19.19
C HIS A 237 -5.58 -11.53 -18.25
N TYR A 238 -5.54 -10.42 -17.52
CA TYR A 238 -4.62 -10.24 -16.40
C TYR A 238 -5.04 -11.13 -15.23
N ALA A 239 -4.22 -11.19 -14.18
CA ALA A 239 -4.39 -12.19 -13.12
C ALA A 239 -5.85 -12.31 -12.64
N THR A 240 -6.40 -13.53 -12.61
CA THR A 240 -7.84 -13.79 -12.36
C THR A 240 -8.32 -13.11 -11.08
N PHE A 241 -7.51 -13.15 -10.01
CA PHE A 241 -7.77 -12.45 -8.75
C PHE A 241 -8.00 -10.94 -8.96
N LEU A 242 -7.10 -10.27 -9.68
CA LEU A 242 -7.18 -8.84 -9.95
C LEU A 242 -8.34 -8.51 -10.90
N GLN A 243 -8.60 -9.38 -11.88
CA GLN A 243 -9.69 -9.19 -12.82
C GLN A 243 -11.04 -9.26 -12.11
N ASN A 244 -11.25 -10.29 -11.28
CA ASN A 244 -12.45 -10.42 -10.46
C ASN A 244 -12.60 -9.23 -9.51
N LEU A 245 -11.51 -8.81 -8.86
CA LEU A 245 -11.52 -7.69 -7.93
C LEU A 245 -11.91 -6.35 -8.60
N ASN A 246 -11.45 -6.13 -9.85
CA ASN A 246 -11.78 -4.91 -10.60
C ASN A 246 -13.17 -4.95 -11.22
N ASN A 247 -13.69 -6.13 -11.55
CA ASN A 247 -15.03 -6.32 -12.10
C ASN A 247 -16.13 -6.29 -11.02
N ASP A 248 -15.78 -6.45 -9.75
CA ASP A 248 -16.72 -6.34 -8.63
C ASP A 248 -17.16 -4.87 -8.43
N PRO A 249 -18.45 -4.52 -8.57
CA PRO A 249 -18.93 -3.15 -8.44
C PRO A 249 -19.00 -2.65 -6.99
N THR A 250 -18.80 -3.53 -6.00
CA THR A 250 -18.81 -3.18 -4.58
C THR A 250 -17.72 -2.15 -4.29
N LYS A 251 -18.08 -1.03 -3.64
CA LYS A 251 -17.12 0.01 -3.25
C LYS A 251 -16.22 -0.44 -2.10
N GLU A 252 -15.00 0.07 -2.06
CA GLU A 252 -14.04 -0.21 -0.98
C GLU A 252 -14.12 0.75 0.23
N GLY A 253 -15.03 1.72 0.18
CA GLY A 253 -15.31 2.69 1.25
C GLY A 253 -16.15 3.84 0.71
N ASP A 254 -16.45 4.83 1.55
CA ASP A 254 -17.07 6.08 1.12
C ASP A 254 -16.16 6.86 0.16
N ASN A 255 -14.86 6.85 0.48
CA ASN A 255 -13.78 7.49 -0.24
C ASN A 255 -12.71 6.48 -0.63
N VAL A 256 -12.29 6.51 -1.89
CA VAL A 256 -11.24 5.66 -2.43
C VAL A 256 -10.24 6.55 -3.16
N PHE A 257 -8.98 6.50 -2.73
CA PHE A 257 -7.89 7.29 -3.32
C PHE A 257 -6.70 6.42 -3.69
N ALA A 258 -5.90 6.88 -4.65
CA ALA A 258 -4.66 6.20 -5.03
C ALA A 258 -3.50 7.17 -5.23
N PHE A 259 -2.34 6.86 -4.66
CA PHE A 259 -1.09 7.59 -4.86
C PHE A 259 -0.08 6.71 -5.60
N TRP A 260 0.67 7.29 -6.53
CA TRP A 260 1.77 6.58 -7.22
C TRP A 260 2.83 7.55 -7.73
N SER A 261 3.94 7.00 -8.21
CA SER A 261 5.04 7.76 -8.81
C SER A 261 5.29 7.28 -10.24
N ASN A 262 5.61 8.21 -11.14
CA ASN A 262 6.06 7.84 -12.49
C ASN A 262 7.42 7.15 -12.51
N ASP A 263 8.22 7.37 -11.46
CA ASP A 263 9.58 6.86 -11.29
C ASP A 263 9.65 5.67 -10.31
N ASP A 264 8.51 5.03 -10.04
CA ASP A 264 8.44 3.83 -9.21
C ASP A 264 9.14 2.65 -9.91
N GLU A 265 10.27 2.22 -9.36
CA GLU A 265 11.14 1.20 -9.94
C GLU A 265 10.51 -0.21 -9.95
N VAL A 266 9.53 -0.46 -9.10
CA VAL A 266 8.84 -1.77 -8.99
C VAL A 266 7.64 -1.83 -9.93
N LEU A 267 6.84 -0.75 -9.97
CA LEU A 267 5.71 -0.65 -10.91
C LEU A 267 6.19 -0.46 -12.35
N GLY A 268 7.42 0.02 -12.52
CA GLY A 268 8.06 0.24 -13.81
C GLY A 268 7.69 1.59 -14.42
N GLN A 269 8.13 1.82 -15.66
CA GLN A 269 8.01 3.10 -16.35
C GLN A 269 6.56 3.63 -16.33
N GLY A 270 6.35 4.79 -15.69
CA GLY A 270 5.04 5.44 -15.59
C GLY A 270 4.01 4.65 -14.77
N SER A 271 4.43 3.61 -14.04
CA SER A 271 3.54 2.65 -13.37
C SER A 271 2.54 1.97 -14.33
N MET A 272 2.94 1.70 -15.58
CA MET A 272 2.03 1.25 -16.64
C MET A 272 1.93 -0.27 -16.78
N ALA A 273 0.70 -0.76 -17.03
CA ALA A 273 0.39 -2.10 -17.49
C ALA A 273 -0.68 -2.01 -18.59
N PHE A 274 -0.27 -2.23 -19.83
CA PHE A 274 -1.04 -2.09 -21.07
C PHE A 274 -1.86 -0.79 -21.10
N GLY A 275 -1.16 0.36 -21.07
CA GLY A 275 -1.80 1.67 -21.21
C GLY A 275 -2.58 2.12 -19.96
N LYS A 276 -2.63 1.30 -18.91
CA LYS A 276 -3.28 1.63 -17.64
C LYS A 276 -2.25 1.81 -16.54
N VAL A 277 -2.38 2.88 -15.77
CA VAL A 277 -1.63 3.03 -14.52
C VAL A 277 -2.08 1.96 -13.53
N THR A 278 -1.20 1.03 -13.18
CA THR A 278 -1.54 -0.15 -12.37
C THR A 278 -1.96 0.20 -10.94
N ALA A 279 -1.51 1.34 -10.42
CA ALA A 279 -1.89 1.85 -9.11
C ALA A 279 -3.32 2.38 -9.02
N ARG A 280 -3.99 2.62 -10.16
CA ARG A 280 -5.38 3.09 -10.14
C ARG A 280 -6.29 2.06 -9.51
N ILE A 281 -7.25 2.54 -8.72
CA ILE A 281 -8.33 1.72 -8.19
C ILE A 281 -9.59 2.05 -9.02
N PRO A 282 -10.31 1.04 -9.56
CA PRO A 282 -11.59 1.27 -10.20
C PRO A 282 -12.51 2.15 -9.35
N ASN A 283 -13.16 3.14 -9.97
CA ASN A 283 -14.11 4.05 -9.31
C ASN A 283 -13.53 4.91 -8.17
N MET A 284 -12.20 5.11 -8.11
CA MET A 284 -11.59 6.00 -7.11
C MET A 284 -12.09 7.44 -7.22
N ASN A 285 -12.28 8.09 -6.07
CA ASN A 285 -12.70 9.48 -5.94
C ASN A 285 -11.60 10.47 -6.36
N GLY A 286 -10.34 10.07 -6.31
CA GLY A 286 -9.21 10.93 -6.68
C GLY A 286 -7.87 10.21 -6.59
N PHE A 287 -6.82 10.89 -7.06
CA PHE A 287 -5.46 10.36 -7.01
C PHE A 287 -4.41 11.45 -6.95
N LYS A 288 -3.20 11.08 -6.49
CA LYS A 288 -2.02 11.94 -6.53
C LYS A 288 -0.88 11.23 -7.24
N MET A 289 -0.27 11.92 -8.18
CA MET A 289 0.86 11.43 -8.94
C MET A 289 2.10 12.22 -8.56
N TYR A 290 3.16 11.51 -8.18
CA TYR A 290 4.46 12.08 -7.88
C TYR A 290 5.45 11.83 -9.03
N ASN A 291 6.51 12.63 -9.05
CA ASN A 291 7.71 12.33 -9.80
C ASN A 291 8.84 12.07 -8.79
N SER A 292 9.75 11.17 -9.14
CA SER A 292 11.00 10.90 -8.42
C SER A 292 10.87 10.28 -7.03
N LEU A 293 9.71 9.70 -6.71
CA LEU A 293 9.58 8.79 -5.58
C LEU A 293 9.79 7.35 -6.05
N ASP A 294 10.62 6.61 -5.32
CA ASP A 294 10.77 5.16 -5.39
C ASP A 294 9.53 4.46 -4.81
N HIS A 295 9.42 3.14 -5.02
CA HIS A 295 8.27 2.34 -4.62
C HIS A 295 7.92 2.49 -3.14
N MET A 296 8.94 2.51 -2.30
CA MET A 296 8.81 2.72 -0.86
C MET A 296 8.63 4.21 -0.52
N GLY A 297 9.17 5.12 -1.32
CA GLY A 297 9.02 6.56 -1.13
C GLY A 297 7.57 7.05 -1.22
N VAL A 298 6.75 6.44 -2.08
CA VAL A 298 5.30 6.73 -2.13
C VAL A 298 4.65 6.46 -0.77
N LYS A 299 5.09 5.44 -0.03
CA LYS A 299 4.65 5.16 1.35
C LYS A 299 5.35 6.05 2.38
N ASP A 300 6.65 6.19 2.29
CA ASP A 300 7.49 6.69 3.38
C ASP A 300 7.61 8.21 3.43
N LYS A 301 7.38 8.90 2.30
CA LYS A 301 7.66 10.33 2.13
C LYS A 301 6.38 11.17 1.97
N THR A 302 5.20 10.54 1.93
CA THR A 302 3.93 11.23 1.63
C THR A 302 2.95 11.27 2.81
N GLY A 303 3.42 11.07 4.04
CA GLY A 303 2.57 11.02 5.24
C GLY A 303 1.62 12.21 5.41
N ALA A 304 2.03 13.41 5.00
CA ALA A 304 1.19 14.60 5.00
C ALA A 304 0.00 14.50 4.04
N ASP A 305 0.22 14.00 2.82
CA ASP A 305 -0.83 13.80 1.84
C ASP A 305 -1.72 12.60 2.23
N GLN A 306 -1.13 11.54 2.79
CA GLN A 306 -1.87 10.39 3.31
C GLN A 306 -2.87 10.83 4.38
N LEU A 307 -2.43 11.67 5.33
CA LEU A 307 -3.28 12.19 6.39
C LEU A 307 -4.40 13.06 5.85
N LYS A 308 -4.13 13.94 4.88
CA LYS A 308 -5.16 14.76 4.21
C LYS A 308 -6.19 13.89 3.49
N ALA A 309 -5.76 12.82 2.83
CA ALA A 309 -6.65 11.88 2.15
C ALA A 309 -7.61 11.20 3.14
N VAL A 310 -7.09 10.62 4.23
CA VAL A 310 -7.91 9.82 5.14
C VAL A 310 -8.70 10.64 6.16
N ARG A 311 -8.17 11.77 6.62
CA ARG A 311 -8.84 12.63 7.61
C ARG A 311 -9.74 13.68 6.98
N ASP A 312 -9.28 14.30 5.91
CA ASP A 312 -9.91 15.49 5.33
C ASP A 312 -10.60 15.19 3.98
N HIS A 313 -10.42 13.97 3.43
CA HIS A 313 -10.92 13.55 2.11
C HIS A 313 -10.44 14.46 0.96
N LEU A 314 -9.27 15.08 1.15
CA LEU A 314 -8.70 16.04 0.20
C LEU A 314 -7.54 15.45 -0.57
N ILE A 315 -7.66 15.50 -1.90
CA ILE A 315 -6.57 15.35 -2.86
C ILE A 315 -6.42 16.68 -3.58
N ASP A 316 -5.19 17.13 -3.82
CA ASP A 316 -4.93 18.44 -4.44
C ASP A 316 -5.64 18.52 -5.82
N PRO A 317 -6.49 19.53 -6.07
CA PRO A 317 -7.21 19.68 -7.33
C PRO A 317 -6.30 19.75 -8.56
N THR A 318 -5.05 20.21 -8.43
CA THR A 318 -4.10 20.22 -9.56
C THR A 318 -3.69 18.82 -10.00
N ASP A 319 -3.84 17.82 -9.13
CA ASP A 319 -3.54 16.42 -9.43
C ASP A 319 -4.71 15.71 -10.13
N LEU A 320 -5.95 16.22 -9.97
CA LEU A 320 -7.14 15.77 -10.71
C LEU A 320 -7.14 16.22 -12.18
N LEU A 321 -6.50 17.36 -12.48
CA LEU A 321 -6.45 17.94 -13.84
C LEU A 321 -5.23 17.49 -14.65
N ARG A 322 -4.17 16.98 -14.00
CA ARG A 322 -2.94 16.52 -14.68
C ARG A 322 -2.97 15.06 -15.12
N GLY A 323 -3.77 14.22 -14.48
CA GLY A 323 -4.17 12.95 -15.06
C GLY A 323 -5.59 13.09 -15.56
N GLY A 324 -5.75 13.45 -16.84
CA GLY A 324 -7.06 13.41 -17.47
C GLY A 324 -7.77 12.11 -17.08
N LEU A 325 -9.02 12.22 -16.63
CA LEU A 325 -9.92 11.08 -16.65
C LEU A 325 -9.88 10.55 -18.09
N PRO A 326 -9.39 9.33 -18.37
CA PRO A 326 -9.61 8.77 -19.68
C PRO A 326 -11.02 8.23 -19.68
N GLU A 327 -11.98 9.13 -19.94
CA GLU A 327 -12.99 8.76 -20.94
C GLU A 327 -12.67 9.35 -22.31
N ASP A 328 -11.72 10.28 -22.50
CA ASP A 328 -11.31 10.72 -23.85
C ASP A 328 -9.90 11.35 -23.91
N LEU A 329 -9.13 10.92 -24.93
CA LEU A 329 -7.74 11.23 -25.34
C LEU A 329 -7.38 12.72 -25.55
N PRO A 330 -6.10 13.03 -25.89
CA PRO A 330 -5.78 13.86 -27.03
C PRO A 330 -5.42 13.00 -28.26
N ARG A 331 -6.31 13.02 -29.25
CA ARG A 331 -6.05 12.61 -30.63
C ARG A 331 -4.93 13.48 -31.19
N ASN A 332 -3.77 12.92 -31.54
CA ASN A 332 -2.94 13.56 -32.54
C ASN A 332 -2.09 12.58 -33.33
N GLY A 333 -2.45 12.42 -34.60
CA GLY A 333 -1.58 11.81 -35.60
C GLY A 333 -0.38 12.72 -35.82
N SER A 334 0.79 12.26 -35.41
CA SER A 334 2.07 12.80 -35.88
C SER A 334 3.02 11.62 -36.00
N ARG A 335 3.28 11.25 -37.26
CA ARG A 335 4.22 10.18 -37.64
C ARG A 335 5.56 10.41 -36.95
N VAL A 336 5.97 9.46 -36.11
CA VAL A 336 7.37 9.32 -35.70
C VAL A 336 8.16 8.81 -36.93
N PRO A 337 9.33 9.38 -37.27
CA PRO A 337 10.07 8.95 -38.44
C PRO A 337 10.65 7.55 -38.25
N THR A 338 10.44 6.70 -39.26
CA THR A 338 10.99 5.35 -39.35
C THR A 338 12.52 5.39 -39.31
N ARG A 339 13.12 5.03 -38.16
CA ARG A 339 14.48 4.53 -38.10
C ARG A 339 14.42 3.01 -38.00
N SER A 340 15.16 2.36 -38.90
CA SER A 340 15.35 0.91 -38.96
C SER A 340 15.73 0.33 -37.59
N LEU A 341 14.93 -0.63 -37.12
CA LEU A 341 15.18 -1.42 -35.91
C LEU A 341 16.47 -2.25 -36.07
N PRO A 342 17.40 -2.23 -35.09
CA PRO A 342 18.52 -3.17 -35.09
C PRO A 342 18.08 -4.57 -34.65
N ASP A 343 18.79 -5.56 -35.18
CA ASP A 343 18.59 -7.01 -35.06
C ASP A 343 18.36 -7.47 -33.60
N THR A 344 17.16 -7.96 -33.31
CA THR A 344 16.66 -8.26 -31.95
C THR A 344 17.18 -9.58 -31.38
N SER A 345 17.96 -10.36 -32.13
CA SER A 345 18.44 -11.68 -31.71
C SER A 345 19.44 -11.66 -30.54
N SER A 346 20.15 -10.54 -30.32
CA SER A 346 21.12 -10.39 -29.22
C SER A 346 20.55 -9.79 -27.92
N LEU A 347 19.32 -9.24 -27.95
CA LEU A 347 18.63 -8.66 -26.79
C LEU A 347 17.89 -9.73 -25.94
N PHE A 348 17.58 -10.88 -26.52
CA PHE A 348 16.85 -11.95 -25.83
C PHE A 348 17.71 -12.79 -24.87
N SER A 349 19.02 -12.95 -25.14
CA SER A 349 19.91 -13.70 -24.23
C SER A 349 20.38 -12.86 -23.04
N SER A 350 20.52 -11.54 -23.24
CA SER A 350 20.91 -10.59 -22.20
C SER A 350 19.77 -10.22 -21.25
N SER A 351 18.50 -10.23 -21.72
CA SER A 351 17.32 -9.90 -20.89
C SER A 351 16.95 -10.98 -19.87
N LEU A 352 17.08 -12.28 -20.19
CA LEU A 352 16.83 -13.36 -19.21
C LEU A 352 17.86 -13.39 -18.09
N GLN A 353 19.12 -13.05 -18.39
CA GLN A 353 20.17 -12.88 -17.38
C GLN A 353 20.01 -11.56 -16.61
N SER A 354 19.54 -10.49 -17.24
CA SER A 354 19.28 -9.20 -16.57
C SER A 354 18.04 -9.22 -15.69
N ILE A 355 17.01 -10.01 -16.01
CA ILE A 355 15.82 -10.20 -15.15
C ILE A 355 16.22 -10.96 -13.90
N ASN A 356 16.96 -12.07 -14.03
CA ASN A 356 17.51 -12.77 -12.88
C ASN A 356 18.48 -11.90 -12.07
N ALA A 357 19.24 -11.00 -12.71
CA ALA A 357 20.12 -10.06 -12.02
C ALA A 357 19.36 -8.88 -11.40
N HIS A 358 18.27 -8.40 -11.98
CA HIS A 358 17.44 -7.34 -11.42
C HIS A 358 16.74 -7.84 -10.16
N TRP A 359 16.14 -9.03 -10.19
CA TRP A 359 15.56 -9.63 -8.98
C TRP A 359 16.64 -10.09 -7.98
N LYS A 360 17.82 -10.55 -8.41
CA LYS A 360 18.94 -10.81 -7.48
C LYS A 360 19.50 -9.52 -6.85
N ASN A 361 19.60 -8.41 -7.59
CA ASN A 361 20.14 -7.15 -7.09
C ASN A 361 19.10 -6.35 -6.28
N VAL A 362 17.81 -6.51 -6.57
CA VAL A 362 16.71 -5.88 -5.81
C VAL A 362 16.43 -6.64 -4.50
N PHE A 363 16.63 -7.97 -4.45
CA PHE A 363 16.27 -8.78 -3.27
C PHE A 363 17.46 -9.39 -2.50
N ASN A 364 18.67 -9.47 -3.07
CA ASN A 364 19.91 -9.79 -2.34
C ASN A 364 20.80 -8.54 -2.29
N GLY A 365 20.47 -7.60 -1.41
CA GLY A 365 21.29 -6.41 -1.18
C GLY A 365 22.76 -6.77 -0.91
N ARG A 366 23.64 -6.35 -1.83
CA ARG A 366 24.94 -5.79 -1.48
C ARG A 366 24.85 -4.29 -1.59
#